data_AF-A0A3Q1BMF3-F1
#
_entry.id   AF-A0A3Q1BMF3-F1
#
_cell.length_a   1.000
_cell.length_b   1.000
_cell.length_c   1.000
_cell.angle_alpha   90.00
_cell.angle_beta   90.00
_cell.angle_gamma   90.00
#
_symmetry.space_group_name_H-M   'P 1'
#
loop_
_entity.id
_entity.type
_entity.pdbx_description
1 polymer ?
#
loop_
_entity_poly.entity_id
_entity_poly.type
_entity_poly.pdbx_seq_one_letter_code
_entity_poly.pdbx_strand_id
1 'polypeptide(L)'
;MADDDLDELLDEVEKKFCRDVSVACSARVDPSGSGKYGRDKDGQRKHSVPKPKQPISSVSEDIDALLEELREEDPRPKTELCPKGSQVEKKLPPQSAGRKCCPVYVGGSSVTNGVGTATSKRSCDQLRCISCDFKVLMFDDCEWDPSCDYLFLRNNMPDREKLRTKLKKRRSLRAYACQCSWFSTLEPTDLRDQPQLKWKAGK
;
A
#
# COMPACT_ATOMS: atom_id res chain seq x y z
N MET A 1 45.68 -1.51 -13.51
CA MET A 1 45.45 -1.11 -14.91
C MET A 1 44.18 -1.79 -15.42
N ALA A 2 43.05 -1.57 -14.74
CA ALA A 2 41.73 -2.06 -15.14
C ALA A 2 40.62 -1.06 -14.78
N ASP A 3 41.02 0.16 -14.40
CA ASP A 3 40.12 1.22 -13.95
C ASP A 3 39.85 2.22 -15.10
N ASP A 4 40.83 2.41 -16.00
CA ASP A 4 40.72 3.32 -17.16
C ASP A 4 39.63 2.92 -18.17
N ASP A 5 39.30 1.63 -18.27
CA ASP A 5 38.29 1.10 -19.19
C ASP A 5 36.85 1.41 -18.72
N LEU A 6 36.66 1.60 -17.41
CA LEU A 6 35.34 1.90 -16.85
C LEU A 6 34.97 3.38 -17.05
N ASP A 7 35.94 4.26 -16.92
CA ASP A 7 35.75 5.70 -17.10
C ASP A 7 35.39 6.04 -18.56
N GLU A 8 36.02 5.37 -19.53
CA GLU A 8 35.71 5.53 -20.95
C GLU A 8 34.27 5.11 -21.30
N LEU A 9 33.77 4.04 -20.67
CA LEU A 9 32.39 3.58 -20.83
C LEU A 9 31.36 4.56 -20.20
N LEU A 10 31.73 5.24 -19.11
CA LEU A 10 30.88 6.24 -18.47
C LEU A 10 30.78 7.52 -19.31
N ASP A 11 31.90 7.98 -19.86
CA ASP A 11 31.95 9.13 -20.78
C ASP A 11 31.13 8.87 -22.06
N GLU A 12 31.18 7.64 -22.59
CA GLU A 12 30.39 7.27 -23.78
C GLU A 12 28.88 7.35 -23.49
N VAL A 13 28.44 6.86 -22.33
CA VAL A 13 27.04 6.93 -21.91
C VAL A 13 26.59 8.37 -21.68
N GLU A 14 27.42 9.19 -21.02
CA GLU A 14 27.10 10.61 -20.79
C GLU A 14 26.98 11.36 -22.12
N LYS A 15 27.90 11.14 -23.07
CA LYS A 15 27.84 11.76 -24.40
C LYS A 15 26.63 11.33 -25.21
N LYS A 16 26.15 10.10 -25.02
CA LYS A 16 25.04 9.50 -25.77
C LYS A 16 23.67 9.86 -25.20
N PHE A 17 23.57 10.10 -23.89
CA PHE A 17 22.28 10.30 -23.22
C PHE A 17 22.14 11.63 -22.46
N CYS A 18 23.22 12.32 -22.12
CA CYS A 18 23.19 13.53 -21.27
C CYS A 18 23.45 14.84 -22.02
N ARG A 19 23.64 14.81 -23.35
CA ARG A 19 24.08 15.98 -24.13
C ARG A 19 23.12 17.19 -24.12
N ASP A 20 21.89 17.02 -23.66
CA ASP A 20 20.88 18.09 -23.56
C ASP A 20 20.48 18.45 -22.11
N VAL A 21 21.18 17.92 -21.09
CA VAL A 21 20.95 18.31 -19.69
C VAL A 21 21.89 19.45 -19.33
N SER A 22 21.55 20.68 -19.75
CA SER A 22 22.17 21.88 -19.20
C SER A 22 21.75 22.04 -17.73
N VAL A 23 22.46 21.39 -16.80
CA VAL A 23 22.50 21.81 -15.40
C VAL A 23 23.81 22.54 -15.20
N ALA A 24 23.73 23.86 -15.18
CA ALA A 24 24.82 24.71 -14.73
C ALA A 24 25.13 24.38 -13.26
N CYS A 25 26.20 23.63 -13.01
CA CYS A 25 26.83 23.58 -11.71
C CYS A 25 28.20 24.22 -11.81
N SER A 26 28.30 25.42 -11.23
CA SER A 26 29.54 26.10 -10.98
C SER A 26 30.53 25.20 -10.25
N ALA A 27 31.73 25.11 -10.81
CA ALA A 27 32.93 24.62 -10.14
C ALA A 27 33.12 25.34 -8.81
N ARG A 28 33.24 24.57 -7.72
CA ARG A 28 33.97 24.95 -6.49
C ARG A 28 34.58 23.68 -5.90
N VAL A 29 35.84 23.47 -6.18
CA VAL A 29 36.74 22.69 -5.34
C VAL A 29 37.13 23.60 -4.17
N ASP A 30 37.01 23.13 -2.93
CA ASP A 30 38.09 23.28 -1.95
C ASP A 30 37.92 22.35 -0.74
N PRO A 31 39.02 21.95 -0.07
CA PRO A 31 39.10 20.80 0.83
C PRO A 31 39.19 21.18 2.33
N SER A 32 38.92 20.20 3.19
CA SER A 32 39.26 20.14 4.64
C SER A 32 38.53 21.17 5.52
N GLY A 33 37.90 20.85 6.64
CA GLY A 33 38.25 19.93 7.71
C GLY A 33 38.09 20.71 9.02
N SER A 34 36.94 20.58 9.71
CA SER A 34 36.76 21.13 11.06
C SER A 34 35.66 20.40 11.83
N GLY A 35 36.03 19.25 12.40
CA GLY A 35 35.29 18.63 13.49
C GLY A 35 35.64 19.32 14.81
N LYS A 36 34.63 19.85 15.52
CA LYS A 36 34.74 20.21 16.94
C LYS A 36 33.49 19.73 17.68
N TYR A 37 33.67 18.64 18.42
CA TYR A 37 32.80 18.19 19.50
C TYR A 37 32.97 19.12 20.71
N GLY A 38 31.87 19.41 21.40
CA GLY A 38 31.90 19.96 22.76
C GLY A 38 30.64 20.73 23.15
N ARG A 39 29.78 20.13 23.97
CA ARG A 39 29.07 20.85 25.04
C ARG A 39 28.55 19.90 26.12
N ASP A 40 29.10 20.10 27.32
CA ASP A 40 28.69 19.53 28.61
C ASP A 40 27.41 20.18 29.18
N LYS A 41 26.65 19.36 29.94
CA LYS A 41 25.97 19.60 31.25
C LYS A 41 24.98 20.78 31.42
N ASP A 42 23.99 20.79 32.31
CA ASP A 42 23.39 19.92 33.33
C ASP A 42 21.99 20.54 33.60
N GLY A 43 21.00 19.79 34.12
CA GLY A 43 19.64 20.33 34.26
C GLY A 43 18.63 19.49 35.03
N GLN A 44 19.04 18.92 36.16
CA GLN A 44 18.30 18.80 37.42
C GLN A 44 16.75 18.61 37.37
N ARG A 45 16.26 17.38 37.64
CA ARG A 45 14.96 17.17 38.33
C ARG A 45 15.06 16.03 39.34
N LYS A 46 14.83 16.38 40.60
CA LYS A 46 14.74 15.49 41.76
C LYS A 46 13.27 15.08 41.94
N HIS A 47 12.97 13.78 42.04
CA HIS A 47 11.83 13.29 42.82
C HIS A 47 12.16 11.90 43.36
N SER A 48 11.93 11.74 44.66
CA SER A 48 12.35 10.63 45.49
C SER A 48 11.15 9.75 45.85
N VAL A 49 11.27 8.42 45.62
CA VAL A 49 10.90 7.26 46.50
C VAL A 49 9.39 7.04 46.84
N PRO A 50 8.88 5.83 47.19
CA PRO A 50 9.37 4.44 47.10
C PRO A 50 8.46 3.45 46.33
N LYS A 51 9.04 2.28 46.11
CA LYS A 51 8.48 0.98 45.69
C LYS A 51 7.55 0.36 46.76
N PRO A 52 6.59 -0.48 46.36
CA PRO A 52 6.30 -1.70 47.10
C PRO A 52 6.53 -2.94 46.21
N LYS A 53 7.26 -3.90 46.79
CA LYS A 53 7.32 -5.31 46.40
C LYS A 53 5.99 -5.96 46.81
N GLN A 54 5.54 -7.01 46.11
CA GLN A 54 4.72 -8.16 46.56
C GLN A 54 4.44 -9.09 45.35
N PRO A 55 4.08 -10.37 45.55
CA PRO A 55 4.79 -11.53 44.98
C PRO A 55 4.17 -12.11 43.69
N ILE A 56 5.01 -12.82 42.94
CA ILE A 56 4.63 -13.65 41.80
C ILE A 56 4.10 -14.98 42.36
N SER A 57 2.79 -15.11 42.47
CA SER A 57 2.12 -16.40 42.56
C SER A 57 0.75 -16.27 41.89
N SER A 58 0.40 -17.26 41.07
CA SER A 58 -0.91 -17.51 40.44
C SER A 58 -1.29 -16.70 39.18
N VAL A 59 -0.51 -16.81 38.09
CA VAL A 59 -0.98 -16.42 36.73
C VAL A 59 -0.79 -17.53 35.68
N SER A 60 -0.42 -18.73 36.12
CA SER A 60 -0.16 -19.87 35.24
C SER A 60 -1.32 -20.89 35.19
N GLU A 61 -2.32 -20.77 36.06
CA GLU A 61 -3.44 -21.73 36.15
C GLU A 61 -4.72 -21.24 35.46
N ASP A 62 -4.73 -20.01 34.94
CA ASP A 62 -5.92 -19.38 34.35
C ASP A 62 -5.89 -19.37 32.80
N ILE A 63 -4.82 -19.89 32.19
CA ILE A 63 -4.65 -19.89 30.73
C ILE A 63 -5.45 -21.03 30.10
N ASP A 64 -5.45 -22.22 30.73
CA ASP A 64 -6.14 -23.39 30.19
C ASP A 64 -7.67 -23.23 30.24
N ALA A 65 -8.20 -22.52 31.25
CA ALA A 65 -9.63 -22.19 31.36
C ALA A 65 -10.11 -21.25 30.24
N LEU A 66 -9.30 -20.25 29.87
CA LEU A 66 -9.59 -19.33 28.76
C LEU A 66 -9.45 -20.02 27.38
N LEU A 67 -8.64 -21.08 27.29
CA LEU A 67 -8.43 -21.82 26.04
C LEU A 67 -9.62 -22.73 25.70
N GLU A 68 -10.27 -23.30 26.72
CA GLU A 68 -11.46 -24.15 26.57
C GLU A 68 -12.70 -23.29 26.19
N GLU A 69 -12.81 -22.08 26.75
CA GLU A 69 -13.89 -21.12 26.43
C GLU A 69 -13.84 -20.63 24.96
N LEU A 70 -12.65 -20.54 24.36
CA LEU A 70 -12.49 -20.23 22.92
C LEU A 70 -12.75 -21.44 22.00
N ARG A 71 -12.74 -22.66 22.53
CA ARG A 71 -12.94 -23.89 21.74
C ARG A 71 -14.40 -24.28 21.59
N GLU A 72 -15.25 -23.89 22.54
CA GLU A 72 -16.67 -24.23 22.56
C GLU A 72 -17.57 -23.00 22.42
N GLU A 73 -17.57 -22.36 21.24
CA GLU A 73 -18.71 -21.53 20.83
C GLU A 73 -19.01 -21.66 19.33
N ASP A 74 -19.90 -22.60 19.01
CA ASP A 74 -20.83 -22.45 17.89
C ASP A 74 -22.24 -22.57 18.45
N PRO A 75 -23.02 -21.47 18.39
CA PRO A 75 -24.46 -21.60 18.37
C PRO A 75 -25.05 -20.76 17.24
N ARG A 76 -25.55 -21.46 16.22
CA ARG A 76 -26.67 -20.95 15.38
C ARG A 76 -27.88 -20.64 16.29
N PRO A 77 -28.63 -19.56 16.04
CA PRO A 77 -30.04 -19.78 15.67
C PRO A 77 -30.74 -18.72 14.76
N LYS A 78 -31.61 -19.26 13.89
CA LYS A 78 -33.02 -18.91 13.56
C LYS A 78 -33.43 -17.45 13.24
N THR A 79 -33.65 -17.24 11.93
CA THR A 79 -34.82 -16.64 11.22
C THR A 79 -35.71 -15.59 11.90
N GLU A 80 -35.84 -14.40 11.27
CA GLU A 80 -37.11 -13.78 10.76
C GLU A 80 -36.78 -12.63 9.75
N LEU A 81 -36.90 -12.92 8.43
CA LEU A 81 -37.34 -12.15 7.22
C LEU A 81 -37.24 -10.58 7.17
N CYS A 82 -36.99 -9.82 6.08
CA CYS A 82 -36.70 -9.88 4.62
C CYS A 82 -36.65 -8.37 4.14
N PRO A 83 -36.25 -7.87 2.91
CA PRO A 83 -36.14 -8.57 1.62
C PRO A 83 -34.93 -8.27 0.68
N LYS A 84 -34.65 -9.29 -0.14
CA LYS A 84 -34.12 -9.31 -1.52
C LYS A 84 -32.86 -8.51 -1.86
N GLY A 85 -31.75 -9.24 -1.95
CA GLY A 85 -30.68 -8.99 -2.91
C GLY A 85 -29.85 -10.26 -3.10
N SER A 86 -29.99 -10.95 -4.24
CA SER A 86 -29.21 -12.15 -4.57
C SER A 86 -27.71 -11.87 -4.52
N GLN A 87 -27.03 -12.22 -3.43
CA GLN A 87 -25.57 -12.40 -3.44
C GLN A 87 -25.26 -13.87 -3.65
N VAL A 88 -24.93 -14.18 -4.90
CA VAL A 88 -24.20 -15.40 -5.24
C VAL A 88 -22.75 -15.18 -4.78
N GLU A 89 -22.40 -15.66 -3.59
CA GLU A 89 -21.01 -15.82 -3.17
C GLU A 89 -20.36 -16.90 -4.05
N LYS A 90 -19.73 -16.47 -5.14
CA LYS A 90 -18.79 -17.32 -5.87
C LYS A 90 -17.49 -17.37 -5.07
N LYS A 91 -17.24 -18.51 -4.42
CA LYS A 91 -15.91 -18.94 -4.01
C LYS A 91 -14.94 -18.67 -5.16
N LEU A 92 -13.96 -17.79 -4.91
CA LEU A 92 -12.87 -17.56 -5.85
C LEU A 92 -12.04 -18.86 -5.97
N PRO A 93 -11.69 -19.31 -7.19
CA PRO A 93 -10.81 -20.45 -7.39
C PRO A 93 -9.45 -20.20 -6.72
N PRO A 94 -8.73 -21.27 -6.29
CA PRO A 94 -7.37 -21.14 -5.81
C PRO A 94 -6.53 -20.43 -6.85
N GLN A 95 -5.82 -19.41 -6.39
CA GLN A 95 -5.00 -18.52 -7.20
C GLN A 95 -4.10 -19.33 -8.13
N SER A 96 -4.20 -19.08 -9.43
CA SER A 96 -3.31 -19.67 -10.41
C SER A 96 -1.90 -19.18 -10.14
N ALA A 97 -1.10 -20.01 -9.46
CA ALA A 97 0.30 -19.75 -9.17
C ALA A 97 1.03 -19.38 -10.48
N GLY A 98 1.42 -18.11 -10.60
CA GLY A 98 2.30 -17.62 -11.67
C GLY A 98 1.67 -16.85 -12.85
N ARG A 99 0.34 -16.67 -12.90
CA ARG A 99 -0.28 -15.89 -14.01
C ARG A 99 -0.50 -14.43 -13.60
N LYS A 100 0.31 -13.54 -14.18
CA LYS A 100 0.17 -12.07 -14.04
C LYS A 100 -0.72 -11.49 -15.14
N CYS A 101 -1.38 -10.37 -14.86
CA CYS A 101 -2.13 -9.64 -15.87
C CYS A 101 -1.19 -9.09 -16.94
N CYS A 102 -1.54 -9.28 -18.23
CA CYS A 102 -0.83 -8.66 -19.34
C CYS A 102 -1.74 -8.54 -20.58
N PRO A 103 -2.08 -7.32 -21.03
CA PRO A 103 -1.83 -6.02 -20.37
C PRO A 103 -2.66 -5.85 -19.08
N VAL A 104 -2.31 -4.86 -18.26
CA VAL A 104 -2.96 -4.61 -16.96
C VAL A 104 -4.04 -3.56 -17.12
N TYR A 105 -5.29 -3.94 -16.84
CA TYR A 105 -6.43 -3.04 -16.90
C TYR A 105 -6.96 -2.69 -15.51
N VAL A 106 -7.44 -1.45 -15.36
CA VAL A 106 -8.29 -0.98 -14.26
C VAL A 106 -9.67 -0.69 -14.84
N GLY A 107 -10.75 -1.01 -14.14
CA GLY A 107 -12.12 -0.77 -14.63
C GLY A 107 -13.13 -0.62 -13.52
N GLY A 108 -14.35 -0.18 -13.86
CA GLY A 108 -15.46 -0.01 -12.91
C GLY A 108 -15.95 -1.32 -12.32
N SER A 109 -16.95 -1.24 -11.43
CA SER A 109 -17.49 -2.41 -10.73
C SER A 109 -18.26 -3.37 -11.65
N SER A 110 -18.72 -2.91 -12.81
CA SER A 110 -19.33 -3.75 -13.86
C SER A 110 -18.32 -4.65 -14.57
N VAL A 111 -17.03 -4.32 -14.54
CA VAL A 111 -15.96 -5.08 -15.17
C VAL A 111 -15.50 -6.19 -14.24
N THR A 112 -15.50 -7.43 -14.75
CA THR A 112 -15.07 -8.60 -13.96
C THR A 112 -13.61 -8.48 -13.53
N ASN A 113 -13.34 -8.82 -12.26
CA ASN A 113 -12.00 -8.81 -11.70
C ASN A 113 -11.24 -10.10 -12.00
N GLY A 114 -9.91 -10.02 -11.97
CA GLY A 114 -9.02 -11.17 -12.03
C GLY A 114 -7.89 -10.98 -13.03
N VAL A 115 -7.32 -12.11 -13.46
CA VAL A 115 -6.18 -12.11 -14.38
C VAL A 115 -6.63 -11.75 -15.80
N GLY A 116 -6.28 -10.53 -16.23
CA GLY A 116 -6.44 -10.05 -17.60
C GLY A 116 -5.39 -10.66 -18.55
N THR A 117 -5.83 -11.13 -19.71
CA THR A 117 -4.96 -11.62 -20.79
C THR A 117 -5.32 -10.90 -22.09
N ALA A 118 -4.50 -10.98 -23.14
CA ALA A 118 -4.76 -10.32 -24.42
C ALA A 118 -6.18 -10.59 -24.99
N THR A 119 -6.74 -11.78 -24.73
CA THR A 119 -8.07 -12.18 -25.18
C THR A 119 -9.18 -11.86 -24.17
N SER A 120 -8.85 -11.56 -22.91
CA SER A 120 -9.81 -11.32 -21.83
C SER A 120 -9.49 -10.02 -21.09
N LYS A 121 -10.23 -8.96 -21.42
CA LYS A 121 -10.18 -7.68 -20.71
C LYS A 121 -10.86 -7.81 -19.35
N ARG A 122 -10.06 -7.83 -18.28
CA ARG A 122 -10.50 -7.93 -16.88
C ARG A 122 -9.76 -6.92 -16.03
N SER A 123 -10.41 -6.38 -15.01
CA SER A 123 -9.75 -5.51 -14.04
C SER A 123 -8.82 -6.32 -13.15
N CYS A 124 -7.55 -5.93 -13.07
CA CYS A 124 -6.57 -6.62 -12.24
C CYS A 124 -6.92 -6.48 -10.75
N ASP A 125 -6.99 -7.60 -10.04
CA ASP A 125 -7.26 -7.70 -8.60
C ASP A 125 -6.00 -7.76 -7.74
N GLN A 126 -4.86 -8.01 -8.36
CA GLN A 126 -3.54 -8.07 -7.73
C GLN A 126 -2.70 -6.86 -8.17
N LEU A 127 -3.15 -5.64 -7.90
CA LEU A 127 -2.38 -4.44 -8.24
C LEU A 127 -1.42 -4.06 -7.09
N ARG A 128 -0.20 -3.65 -7.45
CA ARG A 128 0.81 -3.15 -6.51
C ARG A 128 1.41 -1.84 -7.01
N CYS A 129 1.47 -0.84 -6.12
CA CYS A 129 2.12 0.42 -6.46
C CYS A 129 3.64 0.27 -6.46
N ILE A 130 4.30 0.85 -7.44
CA ILE A 130 5.76 0.83 -7.59
C ILE A 130 6.40 1.87 -6.66
N SER A 131 5.72 2.98 -6.37
CA SER A 131 6.29 4.08 -5.58
C SER A 131 6.22 3.88 -4.07
N CYS A 132 5.09 3.45 -3.53
CA CYS A 132 4.94 3.19 -2.09
C CYS A 132 5.04 1.70 -1.74
N ASP A 133 5.11 0.81 -2.74
CA ASP A 133 5.13 -0.64 -2.56
C ASP A 133 3.89 -1.23 -1.84
N PHE A 134 2.83 -0.46 -1.63
CA PHE A 134 1.58 -0.96 -1.08
C PHE A 134 0.74 -1.68 -2.14
N LYS A 135 -0.02 -2.69 -1.68
CA LYS A 135 -1.12 -3.26 -2.47
C LYS A 135 -2.15 -2.17 -2.76
N VAL A 136 -2.59 -2.08 -4.00
CA VAL A 136 -3.68 -1.17 -4.38
C VAL A 136 -4.99 -1.79 -3.91
N LEU A 137 -5.70 -1.08 -3.05
CA LEU A 137 -7.03 -1.46 -2.61
C LEU A 137 -8.07 -1.05 -3.64
N MET A 138 -9.11 -1.87 -3.74
CA MET A 138 -10.25 -1.67 -4.62
C MET A 138 -11.53 -1.58 -3.78
N PHE A 139 -12.41 -0.67 -4.18
CA PHE A 139 -13.72 -0.45 -3.57
C PHE A 139 -14.78 -0.39 -4.68
N ASP A 140 -15.66 -1.39 -4.70
CA ASP A 140 -16.74 -1.51 -5.68
C ASP A 140 -17.90 -0.55 -5.38
N ASP A 141 -18.53 -0.06 -6.43
CA ASP A 141 -19.67 0.88 -6.39
C ASP A 141 -19.39 2.13 -5.56
N CYS A 142 -18.14 2.60 -5.65
CA CYS A 142 -17.62 3.72 -4.90
C CYS A 142 -16.73 4.61 -5.77
N GLU A 143 -16.71 5.90 -5.41
CA GLU A 143 -15.84 6.92 -5.98
C GLU A 143 -15.14 7.67 -4.84
N TRP A 144 -13.91 8.12 -5.06
CA TRP A 144 -13.23 9.02 -4.13
C TRP A 144 -13.95 10.38 -4.04
N ASP A 145 -14.16 10.84 -2.82
CA ASP A 145 -14.65 12.19 -2.58
C ASP A 145 -13.63 13.24 -3.08
N PRO A 146 -14.06 14.38 -3.67
CA PRO A 146 -13.13 15.44 -4.09
C PRO A 146 -12.30 16.05 -2.94
N SER A 147 -12.75 15.91 -1.69
CA SER A 147 -11.99 16.30 -0.49
C SER A 147 -10.99 15.23 -0.01
N CYS A 148 -10.81 14.15 -0.78
CA CYS A 148 -9.76 13.17 -0.54
C CYS A 148 -8.42 13.74 -1.00
N ASP A 149 -7.44 13.74 -0.11
CA ASP A 149 -6.12 14.32 -0.37
C ASP A 149 -5.00 13.32 -0.08
N TYR A 150 -3.79 13.69 -0.50
CA TYR A 150 -2.61 12.84 -0.33
C TYR A 150 -2.32 12.47 1.14
N LEU A 151 -2.50 13.40 2.09
CA LEU A 151 -2.20 13.17 3.49
C LEU A 151 -3.17 12.16 4.12
N PHE A 152 -4.44 12.24 3.75
CA PHE A 152 -5.45 11.29 4.18
C PHE A 152 -5.07 9.86 3.76
N LEU A 153 -4.71 9.63 2.50
CA LEU A 153 -4.31 8.30 2.05
C LEU A 153 -3.02 7.82 2.71
N ARG A 154 -2.02 8.70 2.85
CA ARG A 154 -0.74 8.36 3.47
C ARG A 154 -0.91 7.91 4.92
N ASN A 155 -1.81 8.55 5.67
CA ASN A 155 -2.00 8.27 7.09
C ASN A 155 -2.95 7.09 7.35
N ASN A 156 -3.87 6.80 6.43
CA ASN A 156 -4.93 5.82 6.66
C ASN A 156 -4.75 4.51 5.87
N MET A 157 -3.89 4.45 4.86
CA MET A 157 -3.68 3.20 4.12
C MET A 157 -2.80 2.21 4.91
N PRO A 158 -3.16 0.92 5.03
CA PRO A 158 -4.20 0.19 4.27
C PRO A 158 -5.55 -0.01 5.00
N ASP A 159 -5.87 0.80 6.02
CA ASP A 159 -7.10 0.69 6.82
C ASP A 159 -8.35 1.00 5.97
N ARG A 160 -9.07 -0.05 5.58
CA ARG A 160 -10.26 0.05 4.73
C ARG A 160 -11.41 0.79 5.40
N GLU A 161 -11.52 0.73 6.72
CA GLU A 161 -12.63 1.38 7.45
C GLU A 161 -12.43 2.89 7.45
N LYS A 162 -11.21 3.33 7.76
CA LYS A 162 -10.86 4.76 7.68
C LYS A 162 -11.00 5.28 6.26
N LEU A 163 -10.49 4.55 5.26
CA LEU A 163 -10.59 4.98 3.85
C LEU A 163 -12.03 5.13 3.36
N ARG A 164 -12.97 4.31 3.86
CA ARG A 164 -14.39 4.40 3.51
C ARG A 164 -15.04 5.72 3.91
N THR A 165 -14.50 6.44 4.88
CA THR A 165 -15.02 7.77 5.29
C THR A 165 -14.93 8.82 4.18
N LYS A 166 -14.02 8.65 3.22
CA LYS A 166 -13.83 9.53 2.06
C LYS A 166 -14.30 8.90 0.73
N LEU A 167 -15.12 7.85 0.80
CA LEU A 167 -15.74 7.24 -0.37
C LEU A 167 -17.21 7.64 -0.50
N LYS A 168 -17.63 7.98 -1.72
CA LYS A 168 -19.02 8.23 -2.10
C LYS A 168 -19.58 7.02 -2.82
N LYS A 169 -20.82 6.62 -2.51
CA LYS A 169 -21.51 5.54 -3.22
C LYS A 169 -21.86 5.96 -4.63
N ARG A 170 -21.37 5.22 -5.63
CA ARG A 170 -21.61 5.43 -7.06
C ARG A 170 -21.62 4.09 -7.77
N ARG A 171 -22.80 3.66 -8.23
CA ARG A 171 -22.95 2.38 -8.94
C ARG A 171 -22.08 2.34 -10.19
N SER A 172 -21.58 1.16 -10.53
CA SER A 172 -20.72 0.92 -11.71
C SER A 172 -19.32 1.55 -11.65
N LEU A 173 -19.06 2.48 -10.72
CA LEU A 173 -17.71 3.02 -10.49
C LEU A 173 -16.92 2.11 -9.56
N ARG A 174 -15.60 2.15 -9.74
CA ARG A 174 -14.67 1.53 -8.81
C ARG A 174 -13.57 2.52 -8.44
N ALA A 175 -13.38 2.67 -7.13
CA ALA A 175 -12.31 3.44 -6.55
C ALA A 175 -11.11 2.54 -6.24
N TYR A 176 -9.93 3.03 -6.60
CA TYR A 176 -8.64 2.40 -6.42
C TYR A 176 -7.74 3.32 -5.60
N ALA A 177 -6.93 2.77 -4.70
CA ALA A 177 -5.95 3.56 -3.98
C ALA A 177 -4.76 2.77 -3.45
N CYS A 178 -3.63 3.45 -3.33
CA CYS A 178 -2.50 3.09 -2.51
C CYS A 178 -2.15 4.27 -1.58
N GLN A 179 -1.01 4.20 -0.86
CA GLN A 179 -0.60 5.28 0.04
C GLN A 179 -0.33 6.62 -0.66
N CYS A 180 0.05 6.60 -1.94
CA CYS A 180 0.52 7.79 -2.65
C CYS A 180 -0.35 8.24 -3.82
N SER A 181 -1.36 7.45 -4.21
CA SER A 181 -2.16 7.71 -5.40
C SER A 181 -3.54 7.08 -5.26
N TRP A 182 -4.53 7.74 -5.83
CA TRP A 182 -5.91 7.27 -5.88
C TRP A 182 -6.52 7.58 -7.24
N PHE A 183 -7.50 6.78 -7.63
CA PHE A 183 -8.14 6.86 -8.94
C PHE A 183 -9.53 6.24 -8.88
N SER A 184 -10.47 6.77 -9.66
CA SER A 184 -11.80 6.18 -9.84
C SER A 184 -12.07 6.03 -11.33
N THR A 185 -12.63 4.91 -11.75
CA THR A 185 -13.04 4.72 -13.16
C THR A 185 -14.34 3.93 -13.28
N LEU A 186 -15.02 4.15 -14.39
CA LEU A 186 -16.23 3.44 -14.81
C LEU A 186 -15.88 2.46 -15.93
N GLU A 187 -15.20 2.94 -16.97
CA GLU A 187 -14.77 2.14 -18.11
C GLU A 187 -13.46 1.38 -17.84
N PRO A 188 -13.28 0.19 -18.43
CA PRO A 188 -11.99 -0.48 -18.41
C PRO A 188 -10.94 0.29 -19.22
N THR A 189 -9.88 0.72 -18.54
CA THR A 189 -8.76 1.50 -19.06
C THR A 189 -7.45 0.73 -18.87
N ASP A 190 -6.57 0.78 -19.86
CA ASP A 190 -5.23 0.21 -19.75
C ASP A 190 -4.39 1.11 -18.83
N LEU A 191 -3.61 0.53 -17.91
CA LEU A 191 -2.71 1.32 -17.06
C LEU A 191 -1.65 2.08 -17.88
N ARG A 192 -1.33 1.62 -19.09
CA ARG A 192 -0.43 2.33 -20.01
C ARG A 192 -0.97 3.71 -20.41
N ASP A 193 -2.29 3.88 -20.40
CA ASP A 193 -2.96 5.16 -20.70
C ASP A 193 -3.01 6.09 -19.48
N GLN A 194 -2.54 5.64 -18.30
CA GLN A 194 -2.56 6.37 -17.04
C GLN A 194 -1.15 6.41 -16.41
N PRO A 195 -0.18 7.13 -17.02
CA PRO A 195 1.23 7.09 -16.59
C PRO A 195 1.47 7.63 -15.18
N GLN A 196 0.54 8.43 -14.63
CA GLN A 196 0.59 8.89 -13.24
C GLN A 196 0.35 7.76 -12.23
N LEU A 197 -0.37 6.71 -12.64
CA LEU A 197 -0.62 5.53 -11.82
C LEU A 197 0.54 4.55 -12.00
N LYS A 198 1.57 4.72 -11.18
CA LYS A 198 2.75 3.84 -11.13
C LYS A 198 2.39 2.49 -10.48
N TRP A 199 1.44 1.77 -11.07
CA TRP A 199 0.92 0.50 -10.59
C TRP A 199 1.29 -0.62 -11.54
N LYS A 200 1.54 -1.82 -10.99
CA LYS A 200 1.85 -3.03 -11.75
C LYS A 200 1.00 -4.19 -11.26
N ALA A 201 0.87 -5.23 -12.07
CA ALA A 201 0.42 -6.53 -11.57
C ALA A 201 1.45 -7.04 -10.54
N GLY A 202 0.97 -7.24 -9.33
CA GLY A 202 1.62 -7.96 -8.25
C GLY A 202 1.70 -9.46 -8.53
N LYS A 203 2.26 -10.18 -7.56
CA LYS A 203 2.53 -11.61 -7.63
C LYS A 203 1.75 -12.34 -6.54
#